data_AF-A0A5J5DB29-F1
#
_entry.id   AF-A0A5J5DB29-F1
#
_cell.length_a   1.000
_cell.length_b   1.000
_cell.length_c   1.000
_cell.angle_alpha   90.00
_cell.angle_beta   90.00
_cell.angle_gamma   90.00
#
_symmetry.space_group_name_H-M   'P 1'
#
loop_
_entity.id
_entity.type
_entity.pdbx_description
1 polymer ?
#
loop_
_entity_poly.entity_id
_entity_poly.type
_entity_poly.pdbx_seq_one_letter_code
_entity_poly.pdbx_strand_id
1 'polypeptide(L)' 'MDNYQAGHGSGAQARDAPDDPLNYFIGGCASGIFLGARTHSAMTGTSACLGLGTLAFFTKVGKMEGWKLAAPPKL' A
#
# COMPACT_ATOMS: atom_id res chain seq x y z
N MET A 1 5.35 15.08 -21.20
CA MET A 1 3.97 14.56 -21.30
C MET A 1 4.14 13.11 -21.74
N ASP A 2 4.07 12.11 -20.86
CA ASP A 2 2.80 11.53 -20.42
C ASP A 2 2.70 11.33 -18.90
N ASN A 3 1.66 11.99 -18.38
CA ASN A 3 1.21 12.00 -17.00
C ASN A 3 0.93 10.59 -16.46
N TYR A 4 1.80 10.05 -15.60
CA TYR A 4 1.41 9.02 -14.63
C TYR A 4 2.02 9.27 -13.24
N GLN A 5 2.07 10.55 -12.87
CA GLN A 5 2.09 11.03 -11.50
C GLN A 5 0.65 11.13 -10.95
N ALA A 6 -0.17 10.10 -11.23
CA ALA A 6 -1.56 9.98 -10.79
C ALA A 6 -1.83 8.52 -10.37
N GLY A 7 -1.12 8.06 -9.33
CA GLY A 7 -1.55 6.92 -8.50
C GLY A 7 -2.11 7.37 -7.14
N HIS A 8 -1.99 8.65 -6.81
CA HIS A 8 -2.71 9.26 -5.70
C HIS A 8 -4.09 9.68 -6.21
N GLY A 9 -5.04 8.75 -6.14
CA GLY A 9 -6.45 9.01 -6.38
C GLY A 9 -7.02 8.28 -7.59
N SER A 10 -7.59 7.10 -7.38
CA SER A 10 -8.96 6.74 -7.81
C SER A 10 -9.27 5.28 -7.49
N GLY A 11 -10.34 5.09 -6.73
CA GLY A 11 -11.05 3.82 -6.64
C GLY A 11 -10.55 2.94 -5.51
N ALA A 12 -11.35 2.87 -4.44
CA ALA A 12 -11.62 1.64 -3.71
C ALA A 12 -11.17 0.39 -4.49
N GLN A 13 -9.98 -0.14 -4.19
CA GLN A 13 -9.55 -1.39 -4.79
C GLN A 13 -10.35 -2.48 -4.11
N ALA A 14 -11.47 -2.78 -4.75
CA ALA A 14 -12.42 -3.83 -4.45
C ALA A 14 -11.68 -5.15 -4.22
N ARG A 15 -11.56 -5.58 -2.96
CA ARG A 15 -11.28 -6.98 -2.63
C ARG A 15 -12.19 -7.46 -1.50
N ASP A 16 -13.03 -8.40 -1.88
CA ASP A 16 -13.60 -9.48 -1.10
C ASP A 16 -12.63 -9.89 0.02
N ALA A 17 -13.06 -9.82 1.28
CA ALA A 17 -12.26 -9.98 2.50
C ALA A 17 -11.24 -8.85 2.81
N PRO A 18 -11.72 -7.64 3.14
CA PRO A 18 -10.87 -6.52 3.57
C PRO A 18 -10.24 -6.73 4.94
N ASP A 19 -10.53 -7.82 5.66
CA ASP A 19 -10.16 -8.03 7.06
C ASP A 19 -8.84 -8.75 7.29
N ASP A 20 -8.31 -9.44 6.28
CA ASP A 20 -7.02 -10.10 6.42
C ASP A 20 -5.85 -9.17 6.02
N PRO A 21 -4.91 -8.86 6.94
CA PRO A 21 -3.75 -8.02 6.65
C PRO A 21 -2.88 -8.52 5.51
N LEU A 22 -2.88 -9.83 5.24
CA LEU A 22 -2.06 -10.44 4.19
C LEU A 22 -2.56 -10.05 2.79
N ASN A 23 -3.87 -9.89 2.60
CA ASN A 23 -4.41 -9.39 1.33
C ASN A 23 -3.96 -7.96 1.03
N TYR A 24 -3.82 -7.13 2.06
CA TYR A 24 -3.26 -5.79 1.94
C TYR A 24 -1.75 -5.82 1.61
N PHE A 25 -1.01 -6.75 2.20
CA PHE A 25 0.40 -6.97 1.85
C PHE A 25 0.57 -7.35 0.38
N ILE A 26 -0.24 -8.29 -0.13
CA ILE A 26 -0.18 -8.73 -1.53
C ILE A 26 -0.53 -7.59 -2.48
N GLY A 27 -1.55 -6.79 -2.15
CA GLY A 27 -1.89 -5.58 -2.93
C GLY A 27 -0.74 -4.56 -2.98
N GLY A 28 -0.12 -4.28 -1.83
CA GLY A 28 1.06 -3.41 -1.77
C GLY A 28 2.25 -3.98 -2.53
N CYS A 29 2.51 -5.28 -2.40
CA CYS A 29 3.59 -5.95 -3.09
C CYS A 29 3.41 -5.94 -4.62
N ALA A 30 2.21 -6.23 -5.11
CA ALA A 30 1.88 -6.17 -6.53
C ALA A 30 2.12 -4.77 -7.11
N SER A 31 1.72 -3.71 -6.38
CA SER A 31 1.98 -2.33 -6.79
C SER A 31 3.48 -2.00 -6.84
N GLY A 32 4.27 -2.54 -5.90
CA GLY A 32 5.73 -2.39 -5.86
C GLY A 32 6.45 -3.12 -6.99
N ILE A 33 6.02 -4.34 -7.33
CA ILE A 33 6.57 -5.10 -8.47
C ILE A 33 6.26 -4.38 -9.79
N PHE A 34 5.04 -3.84 -9.95
CA PHE A 34 4.69 -3.03 -11.12
C PHE A 34 5.59 -1.78 -11.24
N LEU A 35 5.90 -1.12 -10.13
CA LEU A 35 6.84 0.00 -10.11
C LEU A 35 8.26 -0.44 -10.50
N GLY A 36 8.73 -1.59 -10.00
CA GLY A 36 10.03 -2.16 -10.35
C GLY A 36 10.15 -2.59 -11.81
N ALA A 37 9.06 -3.11 -12.39
CA ALA A 37 9.00 -3.42 -13.81
C ALA A 37 9.15 -2.15 -14.66
N ARG A 38 8.49 -1.05 -14.26
CA ARG A 38 8.60 0.25 -14.94
C ARG A 38 10.01 0.82 -14.90
N THR A 39 10.75 0.59 -13.82
CA THR A 39 12.13 1.05 -13.67
C THR A 39 13.17 0.03 -14.15
N HIS A 40 12.74 -1.10 -14.73
CA HIS A 40 13.61 -2.20 -15.17
C HIS A 40 14.59 -2.67 -14.07
N SER A 41 14.16 -2.59 -12.82
CA SER A 41 15.03 -2.84 -11.66
C SER A 41 14.36 -3.82 -10.71
N ALA A 42 14.91 -5.04 -10.68
CA ALA A 42 14.50 -6.08 -9.75
C ALA A 42 14.71 -5.63 -8.28
N MET A 43 15.78 -4.88 -8.01
CA MET A 43 16.05 -4.35 -6.68
C MET A 43 14.97 -3.36 -6.23
N THR A 44 14.54 -2.46 -7.13
CA THR A 44 13.46 -1.51 -6.85
C THR A 44 12.12 -2.21 -6.69
N GLY A 45 11.84 -3.25 -7.49
CA GLY A 45 10.62 -4.04 -7.36
C GLY A 45 10.53 -4.77 -6.03
N THR A 46 11.61 -5.43 -5.61
CA THR A 46 11.66 -6.15 -4.32
C THR A 46 11.57 -5.21 -3.13
N SER A 47 12.31 -4.09 -3.15
CA SER A 47 12.28 -3.11 -2.06
C SER A 47 10.93 -2.41 -1.96
N ALA A 48 10.33 -2.04 -3.10
CA ALA A 48 8.99 -1.46 -3.14
C ALA A 48 7.92 -2.48 -2.73
N CYS A 49 8.06 -3.75 -3.12
CA CYS A 49 7.13 -4.80 -2.70
C CYS A 49 7.11 -4.95 -1.18
N LEU A 50 8.29 -5.09 -0.58
CA LEU A 50 8.42 -5.22 0.88
C LEU A 50 7.98 -3.93 1.58
N GLY A 51 8.38 -2.76 1.08
CA GLY A 51 8.03 -1.48 1.68
C GLY A 51 6.53 -1.18 1.64
N LEU A 52 5.93 -1.20 0.44
CA LEU A 52 4.50 -0.91 0.25
C LEU A 52 3.61 -2.03 0.80
N GLY A 53 4.01 -3.29 0.66
CA GLY A 53 3.31 -4.43 1.23
C GLY A 53 3.28 -4.35 2.76
N THR A 54 4.42 -4.13 3.40
CA THR A 54 4.52 -4.01 4.86
C THR A 54 3.75 -2.80 5.37
N LEU A 55 3.84 -1.65 4.69
CA LEU A 55 3.06 -0.47 5.04
C LEU A 55 1.55 -0.74 4.98
N ALA A 56 1.07 -1.41 3.93
CA ALA A 56 -0.34 -1.75 3.77
C ALA A 56 -0.81 -2.75 4.86
N PHE A 57 0.01 -3.75 5.18
CA PHE A 57 -0.21 -4.69 6.27
C PHE A 57 -0.37 -3.96 7.62
N PHE A 58 0.61 -3.11 7.99
CA PHE A 58 0.56 -2.36 9.24
C PHE A 58 -0.60 -1.37 9.27
N THR A 59 -0.99 -0.79 8.14
CA THR A 59 -2.16 0.09 8.07
C THR A 59 -3.44 -0.68 8.42
N LYS A 60 -3.59 -1.92 7.94
CA LYS A 60 -4.74 -2.76 8.31
C LYS A 60 -4.67 -3.21 9.77
N VAL A 61 -3.52 -3.69 10.24
CA VAL A 61 -3.31 -4.07 11.65
C VAL A 61 -3.58 -2.90 12.59
N GLY A 62 -3.05 -1.73 12.30
CA GLY A 62 -3.30 -0.51 13.08
C GLY A 62 -4.78 -0.13 13.08
N LYS A 63 -5.52 -0.34 11.97
CA LYS A 63 -6.97 -0.12 11.94
C LYS A 63 -7.74 -1.14 12.79
N MET A 64 -7.27 -2.39 12.87
CA MET A 64 -7.87 -3.42 13.72
C MET A 64 -7.56 -3.21 15.21
N GLU A 65 -6.34 -2.77 15.54
CA GLU A 65 -5.91 -2.46 16.91
C GLU A 65 -6.33 -1.06 17.38
N GLY A 66 -6.95 -0.25 16.52
CA GLY A 66 -7.41 1.09 16.87
C GLY A 66 -6.29 2.12 17.04
N TRP A 67 -5.13 1.91 16.40
CA TRP A 67 -4.05 2.89 16.37
C TRP A 67 -4.55 4.23 15.81
N LYS A 68 -4.59 5.24 16.69
CA LYS A 68 -4.88 6.62 16.32
C LYS A 68 -3.64 7.29 15.74
N LEU A 69 -3.38 7.08 14.45
CA LEU A 69 -2.33 7.80 13.72
C LEU A 69 -2.56 9.33 13.70
N ALA A 70 -3.82 9.76 13.74
CA ALA A 70 -4.22 11.12 14.01
C ALA A 70 -4.98 11.16 15.35
N ALA A 71 -4.29 11.56 16.42
CA ALA A 71 -5.00 11.93 17.64
C ALA A 71 -5.91 13.12 17.32
N PRO A 72 -7.20 13.11 17.71
CA PRO A 72 -8.01 14.31 17.61
C PRO A 72 -7.29 15.43 18.35
N PRO A 73 -7.14 16.64 17.76
CA PRO A 73 -6.52 17.76 18.45
C PRO A 73 -7.28 17.96 19.77
N LYS A 74 -6.58 17.84 20.90
CA LYS A 74 -7.12 18.25 22.18
C LYS A 74 -7.16 19.78 22.15
N LEU A 75 -8.36 20.34 21.97
CA LEU A 75 -8.72 21.68 22.41
C LEU A 75 -9.10 21.61 23.88
#